data_AF-A0A6G1KVR0-F1
#
_entry.id   AF-A0A6G1KVR0-F1
#
_cell.length_a   1.000
_cell.length_b   1.000
_cell.length_c   1.000
_cell.angle_alpha   90.00
_cell.angle_beta   90.00
_cell.angle_gamma   90.00
#
_symmetry.space_group_name_H-M   'P 1'
#
loop_
_entity.id
_entity.type
_entity.pdbx_description
1 polymer ?
#
loop_
_entity_poly.entity_id
_entity_poly.type
_entity_poly.pdbx_seq_one_letter_code
_entity_poly.pdbx_strand_id
1 'polypeptide(L)'
;ESSKMTTSQKEKAVLTELMGYTPFSLMDDIIDSTNTVNLHGLDGVEKALLAVPASALGFKLSGTNTAADKDEIDSGMVKLETLLNSATDKDMDKFEIYCLRNIFTMGSQNGQDLVDRIVLEHYKGLDF
;
A
#
# COMPACT_ATOMS: atom_id res chain seq x y z
N GLU A 1 -20.81 15.47 -33.26
CA GLU A 1 -21.24 15.25 -31.86
C GLU A 1 -20.02 15.16 -30.98
N SER A 2 -19.83 16.13 -30.09
CA SER A 2 -18.73 16.09 -29.11
C SER A 2 -19.14 15.11 -28.01
N SER A 3 -18.40 14.01 -27.86
CA SER A 3 -18.67 13.01 -26.83
C SER A 3 -18.53 13.66 -25.45
N LYS A 4 -19.64 13.89 -24.75
CA LYS A 4 -19.62 14.48 -23.41
C LYS A 4 -18.91 13.52 -22.46
N MET A 5 -17.87 14.02 -21.80
CA MET A 5 -17.16 13.30 -20.74
C MET A 5 -18.14 12.88 -19.64
N THR A 6 -18.06 11.62 -19.19
CA THR A 6 -18.89 11.13 -18.09
C THR A 6 -18.46 11.75 -16.77
N THR A 7 -19.36 11.81 -15.76
CA THR A 7 -19.05 12.36 -14.44
C THR A 7 -17.79 11.74 -13.83
N SER A 8 -17.65 10.40 -13.91
CA SER A 8 -16.46 9.70 -13.40
C SER A 8 -15.17 10.09 -14.13
N GLN A 9 -15.25 10.38 -15.44
CA GLN A 9 -14.08 10.86 -16.18
C GLN A 9 -13.70 12.28 -15.77
N LYS A 10 -14.68 13.18 -15.59
CA LYS A 10 -14.42 14.54 -15.10
C LYS A 10 -13.81 14.52 -13.71
N GLU A 11 -14.33 13.66 -12.83
CA GLU A 11 -13.85 13.51 -11.46
C GLU A 11 -12.38 13.10 -11.42
N LYS A 12 -12.01 12.09 -12.21
CA LYS A 12 -10.61 11.68 -12.36
C LYS A 12 -9.73 12.81 -12.89
N ALA A 13 -10.21 13.60 -13.86
CA ALA A 13 -9.45 14.70 -14.42
C ALA A 13 -9.18 15.80 -13.37
N VAL A 14 -10.22 16.24 -12.66
CA VAL A 14 -10.11 17.26 -11.62
C VAL A 14 -9.23 16.79 -10.46
N LEU A 15 -9.38 15.54 -10.00
CA LEU A 15 -8.54 14.99 -8.94
C LEU A 15 -7.07 14.87 -9.38
N THR A 16 -6.82 14.43 -10.62
CA THR A 16 -5.46 14.34 -11.17
C THR A 16 -4.82 15.71 -11.29
N GLU A 17 -5.58 16.72 -11.75
CA GLU A 17 -5.09 18.09 -11.87
C GLU A 17 -4.84 18.73 -10.49
N LEU A 18 -5.73 18.50 -9.52
CA LEU A 18 -5.58 18.99 -8.15
C LEU A 18 -4.33 18.42 -7.47
N MET A 19 -4.07 17.13 -7.64
CA MET A 19 -2.95 16.45 -6.98
C MET A 19 -1.63 16.58 -7.74
N GLY A 20 -1.68 16.84 -9.05
CA GLY A 20 -0.52 16.80 -9.94
C GLY A 20 -0.09 15.38 -10.36
N TYR A 21 -0.81 14.36 -9.90
CA TYR A 21 -0.62 12.95 -10.21
C TYR A 21 -1.95 12.21 -10.03
N THR A 22 -2.06 10.98 -10.55
CA THR A 22 -3.31 10.22 -10.39
C THR A 22 -3.42 9.65 -8.98
N PRO A 23 -4.61 9.62 -8.34
CA PRO A 23 -4.78 8.97 -7.05
C PRO A 23 -4.29 7.51 -7.00
N PHE A 24 -4.36 6.81 -8.13
CA PHE A 24 -3.84 5.45 -8.28
C PHE A 24 -2.32 5.39 -8.07
N SER A 25 -1.57 6.32 -8.66
CA SER A 25 -0.10 6.41 -8.47
C SER A 25 0.31 6.58 -7.02
N LEU A 26 -0.46 7.32 -6.21
CA LEU A 26 -0.20 7.42 -4.77
C LEU A 26 -0.44 6.10 -4.04
N MET A 27 -1.44 5.32 -4.46
CA MET A 27 -1.66 4.00 -3.86
C MET A 27 -0.51 3.06 -4.22
N ASP A 28 -0.04 3.07 -5.47
CA ASP A 28 1.14 2.29 -5.90
C ASP A 28 2.36 2.62 -5.01
N ASP A 29 2.66 3.91 -4.81
CA ASP A 29 3.78 4.34 -3.97
C ASP A 29 3.65 3.86 -2.51
N ILE A 30 2.44 3.83 -1.95
CA ILE A 30 2.18 3.34 -0.59
C ILE A 30 2.37 1.81 -0.52
N ILE A 31 1.88 1.09 -1.53
CA ILE A 31 2.02 -0.37 -1.61
C ILE A 31 3.50 -0.74 -1.71
N ASP A 32 4.25 -0.06 -2.58
CA ASP A 32 5.70 -0.27 -2.74
C ASP A 32 6.49 0.06 -1.47
N SER A 33 6.11 1.15 -0.79
CA SER A 33 6.70 1.50 0.51
C SER A 33 6.44 0.43 1.57
N THR A 34 5.22 -0.12 1.61
CA THR A 34 4.84 -1.18 2.54
C THR A 34 5.63 -2.46 2.26
N ASN A 35 5.77 -2.84 0.99
CA ASN A 35 6.57 -4.00 0.59
C ASN A 35 8.04 -3.86 0.98
N THR A 36 8.59 -2.65 0.83
CA THR A 36 9.96 -2.33 1.26
C THR A 36 10.11 -2.47 2.79
N VAL A 37 9.15 -1.96 3.56
CA VAL A 37 9.15 -2.08 5.03
C VAL A 37 9.03 -3.54 5.47
N ASN A 38 8.18 -4.33 4.82
CA ASN A 38 8.03 -5.75 5.10
C ASN A 38 9.35 -6.52 4.89
N LEU A 39 10.02 -6.28 3.75
CA LEU A 39 11.31 -6.89 3.47
C LEU A 39 12.35 -6.52 4.53
N HIS A 40 12.48 -5.24 4.87
CA HIS A 40 13.39 -4.81 5.94
C HIS A 40 13.02 -5.39 7.32
N GLY A 41 11.73 -5.58 7.58
CA GLY A 41 11.24 -6.24 8.79
C GLY A 41 11.66 -7.71 8.86
N LEU A 42 11.52 -8.44 7.76
CA LEU A 42 11.96 -9.84 7.63
C LEU A 42 13.48 -9.96 7.82
N ASP A 43 14.27 -9.11 7.16
CA ASP A 43 15.73 -9.05 7.35
C ASP A 43 16.11 -8.79 8.82
N GLY A 44 15.36 -7.92 9.49
CA GLY A 44 15.56 -7.59 10.90
C GLY A 44 15.27 -8.79 11.81
N VAL A 45 14.19 -9.52 11.53
CA VAL A 45 13.81 -10.74 12.26
C VAL A 45 14.86 -11.84 12.04
N GLU A 46 15.30 -12.09 10.81
CA GLU A 46 16.32 -13.09 10.50
C GLU A 46 17.62 -12.80 11.26
N LYS A 47 18.12 -11.55 11.18
CA LYS A 47 19.33 -11.12 11.92
C LYS A 47 19.17 -11.30 13.43
N ALA A 48 17.99 -11.00 13.97
CA ALA A 48 17.71 -11.19 15.39
C ALA A 48 17.73 -12.68 15.78
N LEU A 49 17.07 -13.55 15.00
CA LEU A 49 17.05 -14.99 15.24
C LEU A 49 18.46 -15.60 15.15
N LEU A 50 19.28 -15.16 14.21
CA LEU A 50 20.67 -15.62 14.07
C LEU A 50 21.59 -15.13 15.19
N ALA A 51 21.30 -13.97 15.79
CA ALA A 51 22.08 -13.40 16.89
C ALA A 51 21.73 -13.99 18.26
N VAL A 52 20.52 -14.52 18.43
CA VAL A 52 20.08 -15.14 19.69
C VAL A 52 20.68 -16.55 19.82
N PRO A 53 21.19 -16.93 21.00
CA PRO A 53 21.72 -18.28 21.22
C PRO A 53 20.61 -19.33 21.14
N ALA A 54 20.92 -20.48 20.52
CA ALA A 54 20.00 -21.60 20.34
C ALA A 54 19.23 -22.01 21.60
N SER A 55 19.86 -21.94 22.78
CA SER A 55 19.23 -22.26 24.06
C SER A 55 18.09 -21.31 24.46
N ALA A 56 18.13 -20.05 24.04
CA ALA A 56 17.08 -19.07 24.30
C ALA A 56 15.90 -19.19 23.31
N LEU A 57 16.15 -19.75 22.12
CA LEU A 57 15.11 -20.08 21.13
C LEU A 57 14.38 -21.40 21.45
N GLY A 58 14.83 -22.13 22.48
CA GLY A 58 14.24 -23.40 22.88
C GLY A 58 14.75 -24.62 22.10
N PHE A 59 15.79 -24.46 21.27
CA PHE A 59 16.44 -25.58 20.61
C PHE A 59 17.11 -26.48 21.67
N LYS A 60 16.79 -27.78 21.62
CA LYS A 60 17.33 -28.76 22.54
C LYS A 60 18.73 -29.17 22.06
N LEU A 61 19.73 -28.75 22.83
CA LEU A 61 21.17 -29.08 22.76
C LEU A 61 22.03 -28.07 21.99
N SER A 62 23.09 -27.64 22.68
CA SER A 62 24.23 -26.83 22.24
C SER A 62 24.05 -25.31 22.29
N GLY A 63 24.88 -24.62 23.09
CA GLY A 63 24.88 -23.16 23.28
C GLY A 63 25.38 -22.35 22.08
N THR A 64 25.38 -22.93 20.88
CA THR A 64 25.81 -22.36 19.60
C THR A 64 24.90 -22.89 18.50
N ASN A 65 24.40 -22.00 17.64
CA ASN A 65 23.52 -22.33 16.51
C ASN A 65 24.20 -23.36 15.60
N THR A 66 23.67 -24.58 15.56
CA THR A 66 24.14 -25.65 14.67
C THR A 66 23.70 -25.38 13.23
N ALA A 67 24.25 -26.14 12.27
CA ALA A 67 23.80 -26.04 10.88
C ALA A 67 22.30 -26.36 10.72
N ALA A 68 21.80 -27.34 11.48
CA ALA A 68 20.39 -27.73 11.45
C ALA A 68 19.46 -26.63 12.01
N ASP A 69 19.91 -25.89 13.03
CA ASP A 69 19.12 -24.79 13.60
C ASP A 69 18.99 -23.61 12.62
N LYS A 70 20.04 -23.36 11.82
CA LYS A 70 20.01 -22.35 10.76
C LYS A 70 19.07 -22.74 9.63
N ASP A 71 19.13 -24.00 9.19
CA ASP A 71 18.22 -24.52 8.16
C ASP A 71 16.74 -24.42 8.58
N GLU A 72 16.44 -24.63 9.87
CA GLU A 72 15.09 -24.46 10.42
C GLU A 72 14.66 -22.99 10.44
N ILE A 73 15.55 -22.07 10.84
CA ILE A 73 15.31 -20.62 10.78
C ILE A 73 15.03 -20.18 9.35
N ASP A 74 15.86 -20.57 8.37
CA ASP A 74 15.71 -20.20 6.97
C ASP A 74 14.38 -20.72 6.40
N SER A 75 14.03 -21.98 6.70
CA SER A 75 12.72 -22.55 6.31
C SER A 75 11.55 -21.81 6.95
N GLY A 76 11.69 -21.39 8.20
CA GLY A 76 10.73 -20.57 8.92
C GLY A 76 10.56 -19.18 8.29
N MET A 77 11.68 -18.53 7.94
CA MET A 77 11.70 -17.20 7.32
C MET A 77 11.01 -17.20 5.96
N VAL A 78 11.27 -18.19 5.10
CA VAL A 78 10.60 -18.31 3.79
C VAL A 78 9.08 -18.46 3.96
N LYS A 79 8.63 -19.24 4.95
CA LYS A 79 7.19 -19.40 5.25
C LYS A 79 6.59 -18.10 5.77
N LEU A 80 7.30 -17.41 6.67
CA LEU A 80 6.88 -16.13 7.23
C LEU A 80 6.76 -15.07 6.14
N GLU A 81 7.75 -14.96 5.25
CA GLU A 81 7.74 -14.05 4.11
C GLU A 81 6.52 -14.31 3.21
N THR A 82 6.29 -15.57 2.86
CA THR A 82 5.14 -15.96 2.03
C THR A 82 3.81 -15.56 2.68
N LEU A 83 3.67 -15.80 3.99
CA LEU A 83 2.46 -15.43 4.74
C LEU A 83 2.29 -13.93 4.85
N LEU A 84 3.36 -13.19 5.14
CA LEU A 84 3.35 -11.74 5.28
C LEU A 84 3.00 -11.05 3.97
N ASN A 85 3.60 -11.48 2.85
CA ASN A 85 3.29 -10.94 1.53
C ASN A 85 1.82 -11.22 1.17
N SER A 86 1.35 -12.45 1.37
CA SER A 86 -0.05 -12.79 1.07
C SER A 86 -1.05 -12.00 1.92
N ALA A 87 -0.75 -11.75 3.20
CA ALA A 87 -1.60 -10.95 4.07
C ALA A 87 -1.57 -9.47 3.68
N THR A 88 -0.37 -8.94 3.39
CA THR A 88 -0.16 -7.54 3.00
C THR A 88 -0.86 -7.23 1.69
N ASP A 89 -0.66 -8.04 0.65
CA ASP A 89 -1.33 -7.86 -0.66
C ASP A 89 -2.85 -7.76 -0.47
N LYS A 90 -3.43 -8.70 0.28
CA LYS A 90 -4.87 -8.75 0.51
C LYS A 90 -5.41 -7.53 1.26
N ASP A 91 -4.66 -7.01 2.23
CA ASP A 91 -5.11 -5.86 3.02
C ASP A 91 -4.85 -4.55 2.29
N MET A 92 -3.76 -4.45 1.53
CA MET A 92 -3.45 -3.31 0.67
C MET A 92 -4.42 -3.20 -0.51
N ASP A 93 -4.84 -4.31 -1.14
CA ASP A 93 -5.89 -4.32 -2.17
C ASP A 93 -7.20 -3.71 -1.64
N LYS A 94 -7.61 -4.09 -0.43
CA LYS A 94 -8.82 -3.53 0.20
C LYS A 94 -8.65 -2.06 0.52
N PHE A 95 -7.46 -1.67 0.98
CA PHE A 95 -7.14 -0.29 1.29
C PHE A 95 -7.18 0.57 0.02
N GLU A 96 -6.56 0.13 -1.07
CA GLU A 96 -6.61 0.79 -2.38
C GLU A 96 -8.07 0.99 -2.84
N ILE A 97 -8.86 -0.08 -2.82
CA ILE A 97 -10.28 -0.02 -3.20
C ILE A 97 -11.06 0.94 -2.30
N TYR A 98 -10.80 0.92 -0.98
CA TYR A 98 -11.46 1.82 -0.04
C TYR A 98 -11.12 3.27 -0.32
N CYS A 99 -9.83 3.58 -0.52
CA CYS A 99 -9.33 4.91 -0.83
C CYS A 99 -9.94 5.44 -2.14
N LEU A 100 -9.90 4.66 -3.22
CA LEU A 100 -10.44 5.07 -4.52
C LEU A 100 -11.96 5.21 -4.52
N ARG A 101 -12.67 4.53 -3.61
CA ARG A 101 -14.14 4.61 -3.50
C ARG A 101 -14.65 5.65 -2.51
N ASN A 102 -13.86 6.04 -1.50
CA ASN A 102 -14.35 6.86 -0.38
C ASN A 102 -13.51 8.12 -0.12
N ILE A 103 -12.20 8.07 -0.35
CA ILE A 103 -11.29 9.19 -0.08
C ILE A 103 -11.09 10.01 -1.36
N PHE A 104 -10.68 9.36 -2.44
CA PHE A 104 -10.44 9.98 -3.74
C PHE A 104 -11.68 9.93 -4.61
N THR A 105 -12.81 10.34 -4.03
CA THR A 105 -14.05 10.50 -4.77
C THR A 105 -14.68 11.86 -4.49
N MET A 106 -15.37 12.39 -5.48
CA MET A 106 -16.20 13.57 -5.37
C MET A 106 -17.66 13.12 -5.44
N GLY A 107 -18.34 13.22 -4.30
CA GLY A 107 -19.73 12.82 -4.19
C GLY A 107 -20.69 13.70 -5.00
N SER A 108 -21.96 13.31 -4.96
CA SER A 108 -23.07 14.15 -5.41
C SER A 108 -23.73 14.78 -4.19
N GLN A 109 -24.04 16.07 -4.24
CA GLN A 109 -24.79 16.77 -3.20
C GLN A 109 -26.13 17.22 -3.78
N ASN A 110 -27.24 16.85 -3.13
CA ASN A 110 -28.60 17.17 -3.58
C ASN A 110 -28.90 16.75 -5.04
N GLY A 111 -28.31 15.65 -5.49
CA GLY A 111 -28.50 15.14 -6.86
C GLY A 111 -27.70 15.87 -7.95
N GLN A 112 -26.78 16.76 -7.56
CA GLN A 112 -25.84 17.43 -8.47
C GLN A 112 -24.41 16.97 -8.18
N ASP A 113 -23.68 16.62 -9.24
CA ASP A 113 -22.30 16.17 -9.14
C ASP A 113 -21.41 17.32 -8.66
N LEU A 114 -20.69 17.14 -7.55
CA LEU A 114 -19.85 18.20 -6.97
C LEU A 114 -18.69 18.58 -7.90
N VAL A 115 -18.28 17.68 -8.80
CA VAL A 115 -17.23 17.93 -9.79
C VAL A 115 -17.49 19.19 -10.63
N ASP A 116 -18.75 19.47 -10.96
CA ASP A 116 -19.11 20.63 -11.79
C ASP A 116 -19.11 21.95 -10.98
N ARG A 117 -18.95 21.88 -9.65
CA ARG A 117 -18.92 23.04 -8.74
C ARG A 117 -17.53 23.33 -8.17
N ILE A 118 -16.58 22.43 -8.38
CA ILE A 118 -15.22 22.58 -7.88
C ILE A 118 -14.42 23.39 -8.90
N VAL A 119 -13.82 24.48 -8.43
CA VAL A 119 -12.94 25.34 -9.21
C VAL A 119 -11.57 25.29 -8.56
N LEU A 120 -10.58 24.82 -9.31
CA LEU A 120 -9.18 24.79 -8.84
C LEU A 120 -8.64 26.21 -8.72
N GLU A 121 -7.65 26.39 -7.87
CA GLU A 121 -7.16 27.73 -7.50
C GLU A 121 -6.66 28.53 -8.71
N HIS A 122 -5.98 27.87 -9.65
CA HIS A 122 -5.50 28.49 -10.89
C HIS A 122 -6.59 28.82 -11.91
N TYR A 123 -7.83 28.35 -11.71
CA TYR A 123 -8.99 28.75 -12.51
C TYR A 123 -9.81 29.88 -11.89
N LYS A 124 -9.50 30.33 -10.66
CA LYS A 124 -10.24 31.42 -10.02
C LYS A 124 -10.03 32.73 -10.78
N GLY A 125 -11.12 33.37 -11.18
CA GLY A 125 -11.11 34.65 -11.90
C GLY A 125 -10.87 34.53 -13.40
N LEU A 126 -10.84 33.31 -13.95
CA LEU A 126 -10.96 33.08 -15.39
C LEU A 126 -12.44 32.92 -15.72
N ASP A 127 -12.97 33.81 -16.56
CA ASP A 127 -14.30 33.65 -17.16
C ASP A 127 -14.18 32.74 -18.39
N PHE A 128 -15.04 31.72 -18.46
CA PHE A 128 -15.15 30.77 -19.58
C PHE A 128 -16.56 30.77 -20.15
#